data_AF-A0A7X2MRL8-F1
#
_entry.id   AF-A0A7X2MRL8-F1
#
_cell.length_a   1.000
_cell.length_b   1.000
_cell.length_c   1.000
_cell.angle_alpha   90.00
_cell.angle_beta   90.00
_cell.angle_gamma   90.00
#
_symmetry.space_group_name_H-M   'P 1'
#
loop_
_entity.id
_entity.type
_entity.pdbx_description
1 polymer ?
#
loop_
_entity_poly.entity_id
_entity_poly.type
_entity_poly.pdbx_seq_one_letter_code
_entity_poly.pdbx_strand_id
1 'polypeptide(L)'
;KSTDISVKTHSGVVTLSGFVTSQDQAEKAVAVVQKIEGVKSVSDKLHVRDSKASSMKGYAGDAATTSEIKAKLLADDIVPSRNVKVETTDGVVQLSGQVANQAQSDRAESIAKAIEGVKSVKNDLTVKS
;
A
#
# COMPACT_ATOMS: atom_id res chain seq x y z
N LYS A 1 8.83 21.32 1.03
CA LYS A 1 8.38 21.08 2.42
C LYS A 1 9.60 20.60 3.20
N SER A 2 10.03 21.34 4.22
CA SER A 2 11.17 20.94 5.06
C SER A 2 10.70 19.87 6.05
N THR A 3 11.38 18.73 6.09
CA THR A 3 11.21 17.74 7.17
C THR A 3 12.19 18.13 8.28
N ASP A 4 11.66 18.56 9.42
CA ASP A 4 12.48 18.90 10.58
C ASP A 4 12.92 17.61 11.28
N ILE A 5 14.14 17.17 10.97
CA ILE A 5 14.85 16.13 11.72
C ILE A 5 15.82 16.86 12.66
N SER A 6 15.67 16.61 13.97
CA SER A 6 16.57 17.09 15.01
C SER A 6 17.48 15.97 15.47
N VAL A 7 18.77 16.28 15.58
CA VAL A 7 19.82 15.36 16.03
C VAL A 7 20.40 15.90 17.33
N LYS A 8 20.44 15.06 18.36
CA LYS A 8 21.09 15.37 19.65
C LYS A 8 22.11 14.30 19.97
N THR A 9 23.32 14.70 20.33
CA THR A 9 24.40 13.78 20.71
C THR A 9 24.79 14.02 22.17
N HIS A 10 24.83 12.95 22.96
CA HIS A 10 25.28 13.02 24.35
C HIS A 10 26.07 11.76 24.72
N SER A 11 27.34 11.91 25.14
CA SER A 11 28.20 10.82 25.60
C SER A 11 28.35 9.63 24.63
N GLY A 12 28.35 9.92 23.32
CA GLY A 12 28.42 8.92 22.25
C GLY A 12 27.06 8.29 21.88
N VAL A 13 25.96 8.70 22.51
CA VAL A 13 24.60 8.30 22.11
C VAL A 13 23.99 9.39 21.24
N VAL A 14 23.56 9.03 20.04
CA VAL A 14 22.88 9.95 19.12
C VAL A 14 21.38 9.69 19.17
N THR A 15 20.59 10.70 19.46
CA THR A 15 19.12 10.66 19.39
C THR A 15 18.65 11.36 18.13
N LEU A 16 17.95 10.62 17.28
CA LEU A 16 17.24 11.15 16.12
C LEU A 16 15.78 11.37 16.48
N SER A 17 15.26 12.57 16.27
CA SER A 17 13.86 12.88 16.54
C SER A 17 13.32 13.81 15.48
N GLY A 18 12.08 13.62 15.04
CA GLY A 18 11.47 14.48 14.03
C GLY A 18 10.52 13.70 13.13
N PHE A 19 10.31 14.20 11.92
CA PHE A 19 9.38 13.59 10.98
C PHE A 19 10.08 13.18 9.68
N VAL A 20 9.90 11.93 9.28
CA VAL A 20 10.34 11.41 7.96
C VAL A 20 9.13 11.08 7.10
N THR A 21 9.31 11.05 5.78
CA THR A 21 8.21 10.80 4.83
C THR A 21 8.03 9.33 4.46
N SER A 22 8.95 8.45 4.88
CA SER A 22 8.88 7.01 4.59
C SER A 22 9.71 6.22 5.60
N GLN A 23 9.37 4.94 5.78
CA GLN A 23 10.13 4.01 6.62
C GLN A 23 11.58 3.83 6.13
N ASP A 24 11.78 3.68 4.83
CA ASP A 24 13.11 3.64 4.18
C ASP A 24 14.00 4.83 4.55
N GLN A 25 13.40 6.02 4.66
CA GLN A 25 14.15 7.23 5.01
C GLN A 25 14.58 7.22 6.49
N ALA A 26 13.77 6.70 7.41
CA ALA A 26 14.17 6.52 8.80
C ALA A 26 15.34 5.55 8.91
N GLU A 27 15.25 4.39 8.25
CA GLU A 27 16.28 3.35 8.31
C GLU A 27 17.62 3.84 7.75
N LYS A 28 17.59 4.55 6.61
CA LYS A 28 18.80 5.17 6.04
C LYS A 28 19.42 6.20 6.98
N ALA A 29 18.61 7.02 7.65
CA ALA A 29 19.11 8.00 8.60
C ALA A 29 19.82 7.33 9.79
N VAL A 30 19.24 6.27 10.35
CA VAL A 30 19.85 5.48 11.43
C VAL A 30 21.15 4.82 10.96
N ALA A 31 21.15 4.21 9.76
CA ALA A 31 22.31 3.53 9.21
C ALA A 31 23.50 4.46 8.93
N VAL A 32 23.25 5.71 8.50
CA VAL A 32 24.31 6.71 8.31
C VAL A 32 24.91 7.11 9.65
N VAL A 33 24.09 7.32 10.68
CA VAL A 33 24.57 7.74 12.01
C VAL A 33 25.38 6.66 12.71
N GLN A 34 24.99 5.39 12.59
CA GLN A 34 25.73 4.28 13.16
C GLN A 34 27.15 4.12 12.59
N LYS A 35 27.41 4.63 11.38
CA LYS A 35 28.72 4.55 10.72
C LYS A 35 29.68 5.67 11.15
N ILE A 36 29.20 6.64 11.94
CA ILE A 36 30.03 7.76 12.40
C ILE A 36 30.92 7.28 13.56
N GLU A 37 32.22 7.47 13.41
CA GLU A 37 33.21 7.08 14.41
C GLU A 37 32.96 7.82 15.74
N GLY A 38 32.90 7.07 16.85
CA GLY A 38 32.56 7.60 18.17
C GLY A 38 31.08 7.50 18.57
N VAL A 39 30.19 7.08 17.65
CA VAL A 39 28.81 6.72 17.99
C VAL A 39 28.78 5.34 18.64
N LYS A 40 28.34 5.31 19.90
CA LYS A 40 28.16 4.09 20.70
C LYS A 40 26.76 3.48 20.53
N SER A 41 25.74 4.31 20.34
CA SER A 41 24.36 3.86 20.15
C SER A 41 23.49 4.94 19.50
N VAL A 42 22.44 4.52 18.80
CA VAL A 42 21.46 5.41 18.16
C VAL A 42 20.09 5.19 18.78
N SER A 43 19.49 6.24 19.32
CA SER A 43 18.11 6.27 19.80
C SER A 43 17.22 6.87 18.72
N ASP A 44 16.41 6.02 18.11
CA ASP A 44 15.44 6.44 17.10
C ASP A 44 14.12 6.87 17.75
N LYS A 45 13.74 8.13 17.52
CA LYS A 45 12.45 8.75 17.86
C LYS A 45 11.87 9.47 16.64
N LEU A 46 12.19 9.00 15.44
CA LEU A 46 11.62 9.50 14.20
C LEU A 46 10.18 9.02 14.07
N HIS A 47 9.29 9.95 13.75
CA HIS A 47 7.92 9.63 13.40
C HIS A 47 7.79 9.62 11.89
N VAL A 48 7.42 8.47 11.33
CA VAL A 48 7.08 8.38 9.91
C VAL A 48 5.74 9.06 9.71
N ARG A 49 5.80 10.32 9.25
CA ARG A 49 4.68 10.95 8.57
C ARG A 49 4.71 10.44 7.15
N ASP A 50 4.28 9.19 6.98
CA ASP A 50 3.80 8.77 5.67
C ASP A 50 2.84 9.87 5.25
N SER A 51 3.16 10.52 4.13
CA SER A 51 2.46 11.72 3.72
C SER A 51 0.97 11.40 3.72
N LYS A 52 0.25 11.84 4.75
CA LYS A 52 -1.20 11.63 4.87
C LYS A 52 -1.91 12.08 3.60
N ALA A 53 -1.33 13.02 2.86
CA ALA A 53 -1.79 13.42 1.53
C ALA A 53 -1.63 12.33 0.45
N SER A 54 -0.55 11.55 0.47
CA SER A 54 -0.32 10.41 -0.43
C SER A 54 -1.11 9.18 0.00
N SER A 55 -1.21 8.87 1.29
CA SER A 55 -2.03 7.76 1.80
C SER A 55 -3.54 8.08 1.76
N MET A 56 -3.98 9.34 1.96
CA MET A 56 -5.38 9.73 1.75
C MET A 56 -5.73 9.85 0.26
N LYS A 57 -4.82 10.33 -0.61
CA LYS A 57 -5.04 10.35 -2.07
C LYS A 57 -5.01 8.95 -2.66
N GLY A 58 -4.11 8.09 -2.18
CA GLY A 58 -4.08 6.66 -2.47
C GLY A 58 -5.37 5.98 -2.03
N TYR A 59 -5.75 6.11 -0.76
CA TYR A 59 -6.96 5.50 -0.23
C TYR A 59 -8.26 6.02 -0.89
N ALA A 60 -8.36 7.32 -1.17
CA ALA A 60 -9.51 7.88 -1.90
C ALA A 60 -9.55 7.39 -3.36
N GLY A 61 -8.39 7.26 -4.00
CA GLY A 61 -8.26 6.65 -5.33
C GLY A 61 -8.66 5.18 -5.31
N ASP A 62 -8.12 4.40 -4.37
CA ASP A 62 -8.37 2.98 -4.21
C ASP A 62 -9.84 2.68 -3.90
N ALA A 63 -10.50 3.52 -3.10
CA ALA A 63 -11.93 3.41 -2.84
C ALA A 63 -12.77 3.66 -4.11
N ALA A 64 -12.39 4.65 -4.92
CA ALA A 64 -13.02 4.92 -6.20
C ALA A 64 -12.80 3.76 -7.19
N THR A 65 -11.57 3.29 -7.35
CA THR A 65 -11.21 2.12 -8.15
C THR A 65 -11.99 0.89 -7.72
N THR A 66 -12.04 0.59 -6.42
CA THR A 66 -12.81 -0.54 -5.88
C THR A 66 -14.30 -0.43 -6.23
N SER A 67 -14.87 0.76 -6.10
CA SER A 67 -16.29 1.00 -6.40
C SER A 67 -16.58 0.84 -7.90
N GLU A 68 -15.67 1.32 -8.75
CA GLU A 68 -15.78 1.17 -10.19
C GLU A 68 -15.66 -0.30 -10.63
N ILE A 69 -14.70 -1.05 -10.09
CA ILE A 69 -14.57 -2.50 -10.35
C ILE A 69 -15.85 -3.20 -9.93
N LYS A 70 -16.37 -2.94 -8.72
CA LYS A 70 -17.62 -3.54 -8.25
C LYS A 70 -18.80 -3.20 -9.16
N ALA A 71 -18.91 -1.95 -9.62
CA ALA A 71 -19.97 -1.54 -10.54
C ALA A 71 -19.87 -2.27 -11.88
N LYS A 72 -18.66 -2.39 -12.45
CA LYS A 72 -18.43 -3.12 -13.72
C LYS A 72 -18.69 -4.61 -13.58
N LEU A 73 -18.30 -5.22 -12.46
CA LEU A 73 -18.64 -6.62 -12.17
C LEU A 73 -20.14 -6.80 -11.97
N LEU A 74 -20.84 -5.86 -11.34
CA LEU A 74 -22.30 -5.90 -11.20
C LEU A 74 -23.02 -5.81 -12.54
N ALA A 75 -22.47 -5.05 -13.48
CA ALA A 75 -23.01 -4.88 -14.82
C ALA A 75 -22.62 -6.01 -15.79
N ASP A 76 -21.78 -6.95 -15.37
CA ASP A 76 -21.34 -8.08 -16.18
C ASP A 76 -22.19 -9.32 -15.85
N ASP A 77 -22.94 -9.82 -16.84
CA ASP A 77 -23.83 -10.97 -16.66
C ASP A 77 -23.08 -12.31 -16.51
N ILE A 78 -21.77 -12.33 -16.81
CA ILE A 78 -20.96 -13.54 -16.78
C ILE A 78 -20.41 -13.76 -15.37
N VAL A 79 -19.91 -12.70 -14.71
CA VAL A 79 -19.28 -12.81 -13.38
C VAL A 79 -20.32 -12.70 -12.26
N PRO A 80 -20.39 -13.67 -11.33
CA PRO A 80 -21.29 -13.59 -10.18
C PRO A 80 -20.74 -12.61 -9.15
N SER A 81 -20.89 -11.30 -9.40
CA SER A 81 -20.36 -10.22 -8.58
C SER A 81 -20.73 -10.30 -7.10
N ARG A 82 -21.88 -10.91 -6.76
CA ARG A 82 -22.32 -11.14 -5.37
C ARG A 82 -21.41 -12.10 -4.60
N ASN A 83 -20.67 -12.96 -5.29
CA ASN A 83 -19.76 -13.95 -4.71
C ASN A 83 -18.29 -13.53 -4.83
N VAL A 84 -18.02 -12.35 -5.40
CA VAL A 84 -16.68 -11.82 -5.62
C VAL A 84 -16.46 -10.62 -4.70
N LYS A 85 -15.49 -10.73 -3.80
CA LYS A 85 -15.01 -9.64 -2.97
C LYS A 85 -13.84 -8.96 -3.69
N VAL A 86 -13.90 -7.63 -3.72
CA VAL A 86 -12.88 -6.75 -4.32
C VAL A 86 -12.34 -5.83 -3.23
N GLU A 87 -11.02 -5.84 -3.06
CA GLU A 87 -10.28 -4.94 -2.17
C GLU A 87 -9.14 -4.31 -2.96
N THR A 88 -8.88 -3.01 -2.78
CA THR A 88 -7.78 -2.31 -3.44
C THR A 88 -6.93 -1.61 -2.39
N THR A 89 -5.62 -1.80 -2.48
CA THR A 89 -4.64 -1.17 -1.58
C THR A 89 -3.45 -0.69 -2.40
N ASP A 90 -3.20 0.61 -2.39
CA ASP A 90 -2.10 1.28 -3.10
C ASP A 90 -2.05 0.97 -4.61
N GLY A 91 -3.23 0.82 -5.25
CA GLY A 91 -3.39 0.42 -6.64
C GLY A 91 -3.23 -1.08 -6.92
N VAL A 92 -3.09 -1.92 -5.90
CA VAL A 92 -3.12 -3.39 -6.04
C VAL A 92 -4.52 -3.88 -5.74
N VAL A 93 -5.17 -4.48 -6.72
CA VAL A 93 -6.52 -5.06 -6.57
C VAL A 93 -6.40 -6.52 -6.18
N GLN A 94 -7.14 -6.93 -5.16
CA GLN A 94 -7.31 -8.32 -4.78
C GLN A 94 -8.74 -8.76 -5.05
N LEU A 95 -8.89 -9.81 -5.85
CA LEU A 95 -10.14 -10.50 -6.13
C LEU A 95 -10.17 -11.80 -5.33
N SER A 96 -11.22 -12.01 -4.54
CA SER A 96 -11.39 -13.24 -3.75
C SER A 96 -12.84 -13.69 -3.72
N GLY A 97 -13.09 -14.97 -3.49
CA GLY A 97 -14.42 -15.55 -3.48
C GLY A 97 -14.55 -16.80 -4.33
N GLN A 98 -15.79 -17.12 -4.72
CA GLN A 98 -16.10 -18.35 -5.46
C GLN A 98 -16.79 -18.05 -6.78
N VAL A 99 -16.28 -18.63 -7.87
CA VAL A 99 -16.85 -18.57 -9.21
C VAL A 99 -17.23 -19.97 -9.71
N ALA A 100 -18.14 -20.06 -10.68
CA ALA A 100 -18.65 -21.32 -11.19
C ALA A 100 -17.71 -21.99 -12.21
N ASN A 101 -16.85 -21.23 -12.88
CA ASN A 101 -15.89 -21.74 -13.86
C ASN A 101 -14.69 -20.82 -14.03
N GLN A 102 -13.65 -21.29 -14.72
CA GLN A 102 -12.43 -20.51 -14.96
C GLN A 102 -12.69 -19.25 -15.80
N ALA A 103 -13.59 -19.31 -16.78
CA ALA A 103 -13.90 -18.17 -17.64
C ALA A 103 -14.45 -16.97 -16.84
N GLN A 104 -15.21 -17.23 -15.77
CA GLN A 104 -15.66 -16.19 -14.84
C GLN A 104 -14.50 -15.57 -14.05
N SER A 105 -13.52 -16.37 -13.65
CA SER A 105 -12.31 -15.89 -12.98
C SER A 105 -11.51 -14.95 -13.91
N ASP A 106 -11.25 -15.41 -15.13
CA ASP A 106 -10.47 -14.67 -16.12
C ASP A 106 -11.18 -13.36 -16.53
N ARG A 107 -12.51 -13.40 -16.60
CA ARG A 107 -13.35 -12.22 -16.89
C ARG A 107 -13.26 -11.19 -15.76
N ALA A 108 -13.36 -11.63 -14.50
CA ALA A 108 -13.25 -10.75 -13.34
C ALA A 108 -11.88 -10.06 -13.28
N GLU A 109 -10.81 -10.81 -13.54
CA GLU A 109 -9.45 -10.29 -13.61
C GLU A 109 -9.28 -9.26 -14.75
N SER A 110 -9.83 -9.55 -15.92
CA SER A 110 -9.78 -8.64 -17.07
C SER A 110 -10.52 -7.32 -16.80
N ILE A 111 -11.69 -7.39 -16.15
CA ILE A 111 -12.45 -6.20 -15.74
C ILE A 111 -11.64 -5.37 -14.76
N ALA A 112 -11.03 -5.99 -13.74
CA ALA A 112 -10.20 -5.29 -12.77
C ALA A 112 -8.99 -4.60 -13.43
N LYS A 113 -8.31 -5.30 -14.35
CA LYS A 113 -7.15 -4.75 -15.09
C LYS A 113 -7.50 -3.56 -16.00
N ALA A 114 -8.76 -3.46 -16.43
CA ALA A 114 -9.19 -2.38 -17.32
C ALA A 114 -9.48 -1.05 -16.60
N ILE A 115 -9.49 -1.04 -15.25
CA ILE A 115 -9.79 0.17 -14.48
C ILE A 115 -8.56 1.05 -14.32
N GLU A 116 -8.74 2.35 -14.50
CA GLU A 116 -7.68 3.33 -14.34
C GLU A 116 -7.18 3.37 -12.88
N GLY A 117 -5.87 3.42 -12.70
CA GLY A 117 -5.23 3.41 -11.38
C GLY A 117 -4.86 2.01 -10.86
N VAL A 118 -5.29 0.94 -11.53
CA VAL A 118 -4.88 -0.43 -11.20
C VAL A 118 -3.45 -0.67 -11.69
N LYS A 119 -2.54 -0.97 -10.75
CA LYS A 119 -1.15 -1.32 -11.02
C LYS A 119 -0.96 -2.82 -11.19
N SER A 120 -1.68 -3.61 -10.40
CA SER A 120 -1.61 -5.07 -10.43
C SER A 120 -2.91 -5.66 -9.91
N VAL A 121 -3.23 -6.88 -10.37
CA VAL A 121 -4.39 -7.65 -9.94
C VAL A 121 -3.92 -8.98 -9.41
N LYS A 122 -4.32 -9.28 -8.17
CA LYS A 122 -4.14 -10.56 -7.52
C LYS A 122 -5.47 -11.31 -7.56
N ASN A 123 -5.51 -12.37 -8.34
CA ASN A 123 -6.69 -13.20 -8.52
C ASN A 123 -6.62 -14.42 -7.60
N ASP A 124 -7.31 -14.34 -6.45
CA ASP A 124 -7.48 -15.42 -5.47
C ASP A 124 -8.90 -16.03 -5.55
N LEU A 125 -9.54 -16.00 -6.74
CA LEU A 125 -10.86 -16.62 -6.95
C LEU A 125 -10.75 -18.15 -7.05
N THR A 126 -11.60 -18.84 -6.31
CA THR A 126 -11.68 -20.30 -6.35
C THR A 126 -12.80 -20.74 -7.29
N VAL A 127 -12.48 -21.61 -8.25
CA VAL A 127 -13.49 -22.23 -9.12
C VAL A 127 -14.17 -23.36 -8.35
N LYS A 128 -15.50 -23.31 -8.26
CA LYS A 128 -16.31 -24.36 -7.66
C LYS A 128 -16.18 -25.62 -8.53
N SER A 129 -15.61 -26.68 -7.93
CA SER A 129 -15.48 -28.00 -8.55
C SER A 129 -16.81 -28.75 -8.56
#